data_AF-A0A7C3G1J7-F1
#
_entry.id   AF-A0A7C3G1J7-F1
#
_cell.length_a   1.000
_cell.length_b   1.000
_cell.length_c   1.000
_cell.angle_alpha   90.00
_cell.angle_beta   90.00
_cell.angle_gamma   90.00
#
_symmetry.space_group_name_H-M   'P 1'
#
loop_
_entity.id
_entity.type
_entity.pdbx_description
1 polymer ?
#
loop_
_entity_poly.entity_id
_entity_poly.type
_entity_poly.pdbx_seq_one_letter_code
_entity_poly.pdbx_strand_id
1 'polypeptide(L)' 'DRHIQKRWTELAEEHELDLVVCVAAAQRRGLLDEDEMKRHGKDANNIAPGFRISGLGQLIEAGIQCDRLVVFGD' A
#
# COMPACT_ATOMS: atom_id res chain seq x y z
N ASP A 1 -3.00 -8.48 -21.75
CA ASP A 1 -3.72 -8.41 -20.47
C ASP A 1 -3.21 -7.20 -19.67
N ARG A 2 -4.00 -6.62 -18.75
CA ARG A 2 -3.63 -5.37 -18.07
C ARG A 2 -2.66 -5.66 -16.92
N HIS A 3 -1.47 -5.06 -16.92
CA HIS A 3 -0.53 -5.17 -15.81
C HIS A 3 -0.93 -4.23 -14.66
N ILE A 4 -1.94 -4.61 -13.87
CA ILE A 4 -2.64 -3.74 -12.90
C ILE A 4 -1.67 -3.06 -11.92
N GLN A 5 -0.76 -3.80 -11.29
CA GLN A 5 0.21 -3.24 -10.34
C GLN A 5 1.08 -2.14 -10.96
N LYS A 6 1.58 -2.35 -12.19
CA LYS A 6 2.43 -1.38 -12.89
C LYS A 6 1.66 -0.09 -13.21
N ARG A 7 0.39 -0.21 -13.63
CA ARG A 7 -0.46 0.94 -13.92
C ARG A 7 -0.75 1.79 -12.68
N TRP A 8 -0.87 1.16 -11.50
CA TRP A 8 -1.01 1.91 -10.24
C TRP A 8 0.29 2.63 -9.86
N THR A 9 1.45 1.97 -10.03
CA THR A 9 2.75 2.63 -9.84
C THR A 9 2.91 3.84 -10.77
N GLU A 10 2.60 3.69 -12.05
CA GLU A 10 2.67 4.79 -13.05
C GLU A 10 1.72 5.94 -12.67
N LEU A 11 0.48 5.64 -12.26
CA LEU A 11 -0.49 6.65 -11.84
C LEU A 11 -0.03 7.41 -10.59
N ALA A 12 0.57 6.72 -9.62
CA ALA A 12 1.07 7.35 -8.40
C ALA A 12 2.28 8.24 -8.68
N GLU A 13 3.14 7.85 -9.62
CA GLU A 13 4.24 8.70 -10.06
C GLU A 13 3.74 9.95 -10.80
N GLU A 14 2.76 9.81 -11.70
CA GLU A 14 2.21 10.92 -12.50
C GLU A 14 1.47 11.96 -11.64
N HIS A 15 0.81 11.53 -10.57
CA HIS A 15 -0.07 12.39 -9.77
C HIS A 15 0.36 12.51 -8.30
N GLU A 16 1.56 12.05 -7.95
CA GLU A 16 2.12 12.12 -6.59
C GLU A 16 1.17 11.50 -5.54
N LEU A 17 0.59 10.35 -5.86
CA LEU A 17 -0.40 9.70 -4.99
C LEU A 17 0.26 8.90 -3.88
N ASP A 18 -0.31 9.00 -2.68
CA ASP A 18 0.09 8.18 -1.53
C ASP A 18 -0.62 6.81 -1.54
N LEU A 19 0.06 5.77 -2.06
CA LEU A 19 -0.47 4.41 -2.11
C LEU A 19 -0.11 3.63 -0.84
N VAL A 20 -1.07 3.54 0.09
CA VAL A 20 -0.88 2.90 1.39
C VAL A 20 -1.45 1.48 1.41
N VAL A 21 -0.64 0.52 1.86
CA VAL A 21 -1.07 -0.86 2.15
C VAL A 21 -1.14 -1.10 3.66
N CYS A 22 -2.27 -1.63 4.14
CA CYS A 22 -2.46 -1.94 5.56
C CYS A 22 -1.49 -3.04 6.04
N VAL A 23 -0.65 -2.71 7.04
CA VAL A 23 0.37 -3.58 7.62
C VAL A 23 -0.17 -4.92 8.10
N ALA A 24 -1.29 -4.92 8.83
CA ALA A 24 -1.86 -6.14 9.38
C ALA A 24 -2.36 -7.06 8.25
N ALA A 25 -2.90 -6.50 7.17
CA ALA A 25 -3.38 -7.25 6.03
C ALA A 25 -2.24 -7.75 5.12
N ALA A 26 -1.19 -6.93 4.96
CA ALA A 26 0.02 -7.24 4.20
C ALA A 26 0.79 -8.42 4.83
N GLN A 27 1.08 -8.34 6.13
CA GLN A 27 1.80 -9.39 6.86
C GLN A 27 1.07 -10.75 6.79
N ARG A 28 -0.26 -10.77 6.98
CA ARG A 28 -1.05 -12.01 6.86
C ARG A 28 -1.00 -12.65 5.47
N ARG A 29 -0.63 -11.89 4.44
CA ARG A 29 -0.58 -12.33 3.03
C ARG A 29 0.85 -12.39 2.48
N GLY A 30 1.86 -12.18 3.32
CA GLY A 30 3.27 -12.23 2.89
C GLY A 30 3.69 -11.08 1.97
N LEU A 31 3.05 -9.91 2.09
CA LEU A 31 3.55 -8.69 1.46
C LEU A 31 4.43 -7.92 2.46
N LEU A 32 5.67 -7.62 2.07
CA LEU A 32 6.66 -6.95 2.90
C LEU A 32 7.31 -5.82 2.11
N ASP A 33 7.58 -4.71 2.79
CA ASP A 33 8.57 -3.72 2.38
C ASP A 33 9.92 -4.02 3.06
N GLU A 34 10.92 -3.15 2.87
CA GLU A 34 12.24 -3.35 3.46
C GLU A 34 12.24 -3.38 4.98
N ASP A 35 11.41 -2.56 5.62
CA ASP A 35 11.36 -2.46 7.08
C ASP A 35 10.72 -3.71 7.68
N GLU A 36 9.63 -4.19 7.08
CA GLU A 36 8.99 -5.43 7.49
C GLU A 36 9.86 -6.66 7.17
N MET A 37 10.58 -6.66 6.04
CA MET A 37 11.58 -7.68 5.73
C MET A 37 12.62 -7.79 6.84
N LYS A 38 13.22 -6.66 7.25
CA LYS A 38 14.21 -6.62 8.33
C LYS A 38 13.60 -7.05 9.67
N ARG A 39 12.42 -6.52 10.00
CA ARG A 39 11.72 -6.79 11.27
C ARG A 39 11.38 -8.27 11.47
N HIS A 40 11.00 -8.96 10.40
CA HIS A 40 10.59 -10.37 10.45
C HIS A 40 11.69 -11.35 10.03
N GLY A 41 12.92 -10.87 9.83
CA GLY A 41 14.06 -11.70 9.45
C GLY A 41 13.84 -12.45 8.15
N LYS A 42 13.32 -11.77 7.12
CA LYS A 42 13.12 -12.32 5.78
C LYS A 42 14.25 -11.89 4.84
N ASP A 43 14.50 -12.71 3.83
CA ASP A 43 15.59 -12.49 2.88
C ASP A 43 15.20 -11.56 1.72
N ALA A 44 13.92 -11.23 1.59
CA ALA A 44 13.41 -10.39 0.52
C ALA A 44 12.15 -9.61 0.92
N ASN A 45 11.95 -8.46 0.26
CA ASN A 45 10.71 -7.71 0.22
C ASN A 45 10.09 -7.83 -1.18
N ASN A 46 8.79 -7.56 -1.30
CA ASN A 46 8.03 -7.76 -2.54
C ASN A 46 6.98 -6.67 -2.77
N ILE A 47 7.11 -5.53 -2.11
CA ILE A 47 6.25 -4.37 -2.35
C ILE A 47 6.57 -3.74 -3.71
N ALA A 48 5.53 -3.30 -4.42
CA ALA A 48 5.70 -2.60 -5.69
C ALA A 48 6.19 -1.15 -5.46
N PRO A 49 6.97 -0.57 -6.38
CA PRO A 49 7.36 0.83 -6.29
C PRO A 49 6.15 1.76 -6.17
N GLY A 50 6.29 2.82 -5.38
CA GLY A 50 5.21 3.78 -5.10
C GLY A 50 4.25 3.36 -3.98
N PHE A 51 4.28 2.10 -3.54
CA PHE A 51 3.50 1.63 -2.39
C PHE A 51 4.32 1.65 -1.11
N ARG A 52 3.66 1.97 0.01
CA ARG A 52 4.25 1.86 1.35
C ARG A 52 3.35 1.08 2.30
N ILE A 53 3.94 0.40 3.29
CA ILE A 53 3.17 -0.27 4.33
C ILE A 53 2.93 0.68 5.50
N SER A 54 1.69 0.73 6.00
CA SER A 54 1.36 1.54 7.17
C SER A 54 0.18 1.01 7.97
N GLY A 55 -0.05 1.62 9.14
CA GLY A 55 -1.14 1.26 10.05
C GLY A 55 -2.53 1.65 9.53
N LEU A 56 -3.57 0.98 10.05
CA LEU A 56 -4.97 1.28 9.72
C LEU A 56 -5.37 2.74 10.00
N GLY A 57 -4.66 3.41 10.92
CA GLY A 57 -4.87 4.83 11.21
C GLY A 57 -4.76 5.75 10.00
N GLN A 58 -4.01 5.38 8.95
CA GLN A 58 -3.94 6.16 7.72
C GLN A 58 -5.27 6.20 6.95
N LEU A 59 -6.04 5.11 6.99
CA LEU A 59 -7.39 5.10 6.40
C LEU A 59 -8.34 6.01 7.20
N ILE A 60 -8.24 5.99 8.53
CA ILE A 60 -9.02 6.85 9.40
C ILE A 60 -8.67 8.33 9.14
N GLU A 61 -7.38 8.65 9.07
CA GLU A 61 -6.91 9.99 8.77
C GLU A 61 -7.41 10.47 7.41
N ALA A 62 -7.29 9.65 6.35
CA ALA A 62 -7.82 9.99 5.03
C ALA A 62 -9.34 10.23 5.07
N GLY A 63 -10.09 9.45 5.85
CA GLY A 63 -11.52 9.65 6.05
C GLY A 63 -11.88 10.94 6.81
N ILE A 64 -10.95 11.49 7.59
CA ILE A 64 -11.12 12.79 8.28
C ILE A 64 -10.72 13.95 7.36
N GLN A 65 -9.61 13.82 6.64
CA GLN A 65 -9.04 14.91 5.83
C GLN A 65 -9.75 15.09 4.49
N CYS A 66 -10.27 14.02 3.88
CA CYS A 66 -10.93 14.08 2.58
C CYS A 66 -12.43 14.36 2.70
N ASP A 67 -12.98 15.13 1.76
CA ASP A 67 -14.41 15.38 1.68
C ASP A 67 -15.25 14.12 1.41
N ARG A 68 -14.65 13.12 0.75
CA ARG A 68 -15.34 11.91 0.28
C ARG A 68 -14.45 10.69 0.47
N LEU A 69 -15.08 9.58 0.87
CA LEU A 69 -14.51 8.25 0.90
C LEU A 69 -15.26 7.36 -0.10
N VAL A 70 -14.57 6.85 -1.11
CA VAL A 70 -15.12 5.92 -2.09
C VAL A 70 -14.51 4.55 -1.86
N VAL A 71 -15.35 3.55 -1.60
CA VAL A 71 -14.92 2.18 -1.30
C VAL A 71 -15.23 1.27 -2.49
N PHE A 72 -14.24 0.49 -2.90
CA PHE A 72 -14.37 -0.57 -3.90
C PHE A 72 -14.10 -1.92 -3.19
N GLY A 73 -15.00 -2.88 -3.37
CA GLY A 73 -14.93 -4.21 -2.74
C GLY A 73 -16.19 -5.02 -3.04
N ASP A 74 -16.29 -6.20 -2.43
CA ASP A 74 -17.48 -7.05 -2.42
C ASP A 74 -18.21 -6.97 -1.07
#